data_AF-H2QGL8-F1
#
_entry.id   AF-H2QGL8-F1
#
_cell.length_a   1.000
_cell.length_b   1.000
_cell.length_c   1.000
_cell.angle_alpha   90.00
_cell.angle_beta   90.00
_cell.angle_gamma   90.00
#
_symmetry.space_group_name_H-M   'P 1'
#
loop_
_entity.id
_entity.type
_entity.pdbx_description
1 polymer ?
#
loop_
_entity_poly.entity_id
_entity_poly.type
_entity_poly.pdbx_seq_one_letter_code
_entity_poly.pdbx_strand_id
1 'polypeptide(L)'
;MRSGGRGRPRLRLGERGLMEPLLPPKRRLLPRVRLLPLLLALAVGSAFYTIWSGWHRRTEELPLGRELRVPLIGSLPEARLRRVVGQLDPQRLWSTYLRPLLVVRTPGSPGNLQVRKAAPVTLQLLFLDGEEALKEWGPKDSLYGSRHLAQLMESIPHSPGPTRIQAIELFMLLDLLGAPNPTFYSHFPRTVRWFHRLRSIEKRLHRLNLLQSHSQEVMYFQPGEPFGSVEDDHIPFLRRGVPVLHLISTPFPAVWHTPADTEANLHPPTVHNLCRILAVFLAEYLGL
;
A
#
# COMPACT_ATOMS: atom_id res chain seq x y z
N MET A 1 -60.81 26.75 -64.90
CA MET A 1 -59.68 26.98 -63.98
C MET A 1 -58.39 26.47 -64.63
N ARG A 2 -57.22 27.07 -64.35
CA ARG A 2 -55.90 26.89 -65.04
C ARG A 2 -55.34 25.45 -64.82
N SER A 3 -54.83 24.66 -65.78
CA SER A 3 -53.67 24.80 -66.73
C SER A 3 -52.31 24.82 -66.01
N GLY A 4 -51.26 23.99 -66.23
CA GLY A 4 -50.95 22.87 -67.15
C GLY A 4 -49.81 21.99 -66.53
N GLY A 5 -49.02 21.13 -67.20
CA GLY A 5 -48.78 20.84 -68.62
C GLY A 5 -48.05 19.47 -68.86
N ARG A 6 -46.88 19.43 -69.55
CA ARG A 6 -46.05 18.21 -69.81
C ARG A 6 -44.54 18.53 -69.84
N GLY A 7 -43.65 17.54 -69.66
CA GLY A 7 -42.23 17.65 -70.08
C GLY A 7 -41.30 16.46 -69.76
N ARG A 8 -40.94 15.65 -70.78
CA ARG A 8 -39.73 14.79 -70.80
C ARG A 8 -38.60 15.51 -71.57
N PRO A 9 -37.31 15.25 -71.30
CA PRO A 9 -36.23 15.43 -72.28
C PRO A 9 -35.85 14.11 -73.01
N ARG A 10 -35.20 14.25 -74.17
CA ARG A 10 -34.72 13.16 -75.05
C ARG A 10 -33.17 13.06 -75.04
N LEU A 11 -32.67 11.92 -75.51
CA LEU A 11 -31.27 11.61 -75.85
C LEU A 11 -30.56 12.64 -76.75
N ARG A 12 -29.21 12.65 -76.71
CA ARG A 12 -28.35 12.81 -77.90
C ARG A 12 -27.10 11.93 -77.84
N LEU A 13 -26.51 11.70 -79.01
CA LEU A 13 -25.48 10.71 -79.35
C LEU A 13 -24.36 11.41 -80.16
N GLY A 14 -23.13 10.89 -80.11
CA GLY A 14 -22.01 11.22 -81.02
C GLY A 14 -21.06 12.32 -80.52
N GLU A 15 -19.81 12.42 -80.99
CA GLU A 15 -19.01 11.51 -81.83
C GLU A 15 -17.51 11.94 -81.78
N ARG A 16 -16.57 11.04 -82.14
CA ARG A 16 -15.18 11.27 -82.60
C ARG A 16 -14.14 12.00 -81.72
N GLY A 17 -13.16 11.20 -81.27
CA GLY A 17 -11.82 11.19 -81.89
C GLY A 17 -10.69 12.07 -81.32
N LEU A 18 -9.63 11.42 -80.81
CA LEU A 18 -8.20 11.59 -81.17
C LEU A 18 -7.33 10.56 -80.40
N MET A 19 -6.07 10.37 -80.81
CA MET A 19 -5.28 9.16 -80.51
C MET A 19 -4.52 9.10 -79.16
N GLU A 20 -4.06 7.88 -78.88
CA GLU A 20 -3.21 7.37 -77.76
C GLU A 20 -1.95 8.20 -77.44
N PRO A 21 -1.39 8.10 -76.20
CA PRO A 21 -0.59 6.92 -75.84
C PRO A 21 -0.75 6.38 -74.39
N LEU A 22 -0.38 5.09 -74.23
CA LEU A 22 -0.37 4.32 -72.98
C LEU A 22 0.68 4.80 -71.95
N LEU A 23 0.23 5.17 -70.74
CA LEU A 23 1.09 5.44 -69.56
C LEU A 23 0.40 4.99 -68.23
N PRO A 24 1.16 4.79 -67.13
CA PRO A 24 0.98 3.63 -66.21
C PRO A 24 -0.07 3.79 -65.09
N PRO A 25 -0.44 2.69 -64.38
CA PRO A 25 -1.50 2.72 -63.37
C PRO A 25 -1.18 3.63 -62.17
N LYS A 26 -2.24 4.28 -61.65
CA LYS A 26 -2.20 5.18 -60.49
C LYS A 26 -1.63 4.48 -59.25
N ARG A 27 -0.42 4.86 -58.84
CA ARG A 27 0.17 4.45 -57.54
C ARG A 27 -0.72 4.94 -56.40
N ARG A 28 -1.29 4.01 -55.61
CA ARG A 28 -1.82 4.35 -54.29
C ARG A 28 -0.64 4.66 -53.36
N LEU A 29 -0.58 5.86 -52.82
CA LEU A 29 0.35 6.21 -51.74
C LEU A 29 -0.10 5.52 -50.46
N LEU A 30 0.56 4.42 -50.09
CA LEU A 30 0.47 3.86 -48.75
C LEU A 30 1.09 4.86 -47.74
N PRO A 31 0.49 5.08 -46.57
CA PRO A 31 1.09 5.94 -45.55
C PRO A 31 2.41 5.33 -45.09
N ARG A 32 3.51 6.07 -45.25
CA ARG A 32 4.81 5.69 -44.68
C ARG A 32 4.68 5.69 -43.15
N VAL A 33 4.52 4.50 -42.57
CA VAL A 33 4.65 4.28 -41.13
C VAL A 33 6.04 4.76 -40.73
N ARG A 34 6.10 5.86 -39.96
CA ARG A 34 7.37 6.40 -39.47
C ARG A 34 7.85 5.49 -38.35
N LEU A 35 8.65 4.48 -38.70
CA LEU A 35 9.26 3.54 -37.74
C LEU A 35 10.27 4.21 -36.80
N LEU A 36 10.89 5.32 -37.23
CA LEU A 36 11.88 6.09 -36.47
C LEU A 36 11.42 6.54 -35.06
N PRO A 37 10.29 7.23 -34.87
CA PRO A 37 9.79 7.58 -33.52
C PRO A 37 9.45 6.36 -32.67
N LEU A 38 9.01 5.24 -33.26
CA LEU A 38 8.70 4.01 -32.51
C LEU A 38 10.00 3.35 -32.00
N LEU A 39 11.03 3.30 -32.83
CA LEU A 39 12.37 2.82 -32.46
C LEU A 39 13.02 3.72 -31.41
N LEU A 40 12.83 5.04 -31.50
CA LEU A 40 13.31 5.98 -30.48
C LEU A 40 12.60 5.76 -29.14
N ALA A 41 11.29 5.56 -29.13
CA ALA A 41 10.52 5.26 -27.91
C ALA A 41 10.97 3.93 -27.27
N LEU A 42 11.21 2.89 -28.07
CA LEU A 42 11.76 1.61 -27.60
C LEU A 42 13.19 1.75 -27.06
N ALA A 43 14.05 2.54 -27.71
CA ALA A 43 15.41 2.80 -27.25
C ALA A 43 15.43 3.58 -25.92
N VAL A 44 14.60 4.62 -25.79
CA VAL A 44 14.46 5.40 -24.53
C VAL A 44 13.85 4.54 -23.43
N GLY A 45 12.83 3.72 -23.73
CA GLY A 45 12.25 2.78 -22.77
C GLY A 45 13.25 1.72 -22.30
N SER A 46 14.07 1.17 -23.20
CA SER A 46 15.14 0.24 -22.87
C SER A 46 16.27 0.89 -22.06
N ALA A 47 16.64 2.14 -22.37
CA ALA A 47 17.59 2.92 -21.58
C ALA A 47 17.05 3.20 -20.16
N PHE A 48 15.78 3.60 -20.02
CA PHE A 48 15.16 3.77 -18.70
C PHE A 48 15.08 2.45 -17.93
N TYR A 49 14.70 1.35 -18.57
CA TYR A 49 14.63 0.03 -17.94
C TYR A 49 16.00 -0.48 -17.50
N THR A 50 17.05 -0.29 -18.30
CA THR A 50 18.43 -0.68 -17.93
C THR A 50 19.02 0.20 -16.83
N ILE A 51 18.70 1.50 -16.79
CA ILE A 51 19.08 2.40 -15.68
C ILE A 51 18.30 2.05 -14.40
N TRP A 52 16.99 1.80 -14.49
CA TRP A 52 16.13 1.41 -13.36
C TRP A 52 16.53 0.06 -12.77
N SER A 53 16.66 -0.96 -13.61
CA SER A 53 17.13 -2.29 -13.18
C SER A 53 18.58 -2.27 -12.69
N GLY A 54 19.44 -1.44 -13.28
CA GLY A 54 20.81 -1.21 -12.79
C GLY A 54 20.86 -0.51 -11.43
N TRP A 55 19.95 0.44 -11.18
CA TRP A 55 19.79 1.08 -9.87
C TRP A 55 19.32 0.08 -8.82
N HIS A 56 18.27 -0.70 -9.11
CA HIS A 56 17.80 -1.73 -8.18
C HIS A 56 18.83 -2.84 -7.92
N ARG A 57 19.47 -3.36 -8.97
CA ARG A 57 20.52 -4.38 -8.81
C ARG A 57 21.72 -3.85 -8.02
N ARG A 58 22.06 -2.56 -8.13
CA ARG A 58 23.10 -1.91 -7.30
C ARG A 58 22.66 -1.66 -5.85
N THR A 59 21.35 -1.59 -5.57
CA THR A 59 20.84 -1.61 -4.17
C THR A 59 20.74 -3.02 -3.57
N GLU A 60 20.69 -4.07 -4.41
CA GLU A 60 20.70 -5.47 -3.96
C GLU A 60 22.12 -6.04 -3.83
N GLU A 61 23.04 -5.69 -4.72
CA GLU A 61 24.45 -6.10 -4.71
C GLU A 61 25.33 -5.14 -3.89
N LEU A 62 25.00 -4.95 -2.61
CA LEU A 62 26.04 -4.68 -1.62
C LEU A 62 26.75 -6.02 -1.32
N PRO A 63 28.10 -6.08 -1.31
CA PRO A 63 28.80 -7.36 -1.22
C PRO A 63 28.41 -8.13 0.04
N LEU A 64 28.30 -9.45 -0.07
CA LEU A 64 28.17 -10.40 1.04
C LEU A 64 29.47 -10.46 1.86
N GLY A 65 29.81 -9.32 2.48
CA GLY A 65 31.11 -9.00 3.04
C GLY A 65 30.98 -8.57 4.49
N ARG A 66 30.71 -9.53 5.36
CA ARG A 66 30.91 -9.42 6.82
C ARG A 66 30.25 -8.15 7.41
N GLU A 67 28.91 -8.07 7.37
CA GLU A 67 28.14 -7.07 8.13
C GLU A 67 28.71 -6.99 9.56
N LEU A 68 29.36 -5.87 9.86
CA LEU A 68 29.90 -5.58 11.18
C LEU A 68 28.76 -5.70 12.19
N ARG A 69 29.00 -6.40 13.31
CA ARG A 69 28.03 -6.61 14.41
C ARG A 69 27.78 -5.33 15.22
N VAL A 70 27.64 -4.21 14.53
CA VAL A 70 27.47 -2.88 15.10
C VAL A 70 25.99 -2.53 15.05
N PRO A 71 25.37 -2.12 16.17
CA PRO A 71 23.98 -1.67 16.18
C PRO A 71 23.82 -0.46 15.24
N LEU A 72 22.80 -0.49 14.39
CA LEU A 72 22.49 0.63 13.50
C LEU A 72 22.28 1.93 14.30
N ILE A 73 22.68 3.06 13.72
CA ILE A 73 22.42 4.38 14.30
C ILE A 73 20.92 4.53 14.60
N GLY A 74 20.59 5.07 15.77
CA GLY A 74 19.22 5.18 16.28
C GLY A 74 18.62 3.88 16.83
N SER A 75 19.32 2.74 16.80
CA SER A 75 18.82 1.51 17.44
C SER A 75 19.05 1.49 18.95
N LEU A 76 18.16 0.83 19.71
CA LEU A 76 18.32 0.72 21.16
C LEU A 76 19.59 -0.08 21.51
N PRO A 77 20.36 0.27 22.55
CA PRO A 77 21.35 -0.64 23.15
C PRO A 77 20.69 -1.96 23.57
N GLU A 78 21.40 -3.10 23.48
CA GLU A 78 20.78 -4.42 23.72
C GLU A 78 20.11 -4.55 25.09
N ALA A 79 20.75 -4.04 26.15
CA ALA A 79 20.17 -4.03 27.50
C ALA A 79 18.83 -3.26 27.55
N ARG A 80 18.72 -2.14 26.80
CA ARG A 80 17.48 -1.37 26.71
C ARG A 80 16.42 -2.11 25.88
N LEU A 81 16.81 -2.72 24.76
CA LEU A 81 15.94 -3.56 23.94
C LEU A 81 15.36 -4.73 24.76
N ARG A 82 16.20 -5.46 25.51
CA ARG A 82 15.75 -6.56 26.39
C ARG A 82 14.81 -6.06 27.48
N ARG A 83 15.05 -4.87 28.04
CA ARG A 83 14.14 -4.23 29.02
C ARG A 83 12.78 -3.89 28.40
N VAL A 84 12.74 -3.27 27.21
CA VAL A 84 11.49 -2.95 26.49
C VAL A 84 10.71 -4.21 26.17
N VAL A 85 11.37 -5.24 25.63
CA VAL A 85 10.75 -6.55 25.36
C VAL A 85 10.26 -7.22 26.65
N GLY A 86 10.98 -7.09 27.76
CA GLY A 86 10.60 -7.64 29.08
C GLY A 86 9.48 -6.88 29.80
N GLN A 87 9.11 -5.67 29.35
CA GLN A 87 7.93 -4.95 29.83
C GLN A 87 6.63 -5.42 29.16
N LEU A 88 6.74 -6.19 28.06
CA LEU A 88 5.60 -6.83 27.42
C LEU A 88 5.12 -8.00 28.25
N ASP A 89 3.82 -8.01 28.51
CA ASP A 89 3.14 -9.05 29.26
C ASP A 89 2.19 -9.77 28.29
N PRO A 90 2.52 -11.00 27.84
CA PRO A 90 1.70 -11.77 26.91
C PRO A 90 0.29 -12.05 27.45
N GLN A 91 0.14 -12.23 28.77
CA GLN A 91 -1.14 -12.51 29.41
C GLN A 91 -2.01 -11.27 29.49
N ARG A 92 -1.43 -10.10 29.81
CA ARG A 92 -2.15 -8.80 29.75
C ARG A 92 -2.55 -8.46 28.32
N LEU A 93 -1.68 -8.69 27.33
CA LEU A 93 -2.01 -8.52 25.91
C LEU A 93 -3.23 -9.37 25.53
N TRP A 94 -3.21 -10.66 25.83
CA TRP A 94 -4.27 -11.58 25.45
C TRP A 94 -5.57 -11.35 26.24
N SER A 95 -5.49 -11.35 27.56
CA SER A 95 -6.65 -11.37 28.45
C SER A 95 -7.24 -9.99 28.74
N THR A 96 -6.42 -8.93 28.77
CA THR A 96 -6.88 -7.56 29.12
C THR A 96 -7.17 -6.70 27.90
N TYR A 97 -6.46 -6.91 26.77
CA TYR A 97 -6.64 -6.07 25.58
C TYR A 97 -7.29 -6.81 24.41
N LEU A 98 -6.82 -8.01 24.03
CA LEU A 98 -7.39 -8.72 22.88
C LEU A 98 -8.79 -9.30 23.18
N ARG A 99 -8.91 -10.13 24.21
CA ARG A 99 -10.15 -10.89 24.51
C ARG A 99 -11.40 -10.01 24.69
N PRO A 100 -11.36 -8.82 25.34
CA PRO A 100 -12.52 -7.94 25.41
C PRO A 100 -12.94 -7.32 24.06
N LEU A 101 -12.03 -7.25 23.08
CA LEU A 101 -12.32 -6.73 21.74
C LEU A 101 -12.92 -7.80 20.81
N LEU A 102 -12.81 -9.09 21.15
CA LEU A 102 -13.34 -10.23 20.37
C LEU A 102 -14.86 -10.42 20.51
N VAL A 103 -15.60 -9.35 20.22
CA VAL A 103 -17.07 -9.29 20.19
C VAL A 103 -17.57 -8.69 18.87
N VAL A 104 -18.85 -8.89 18.55
CA VAL A 104 -19.50 -8.24 17.39
C VAL A 104 -19.56 -6.73 17.62
N ARG A 105 -18.71 -6.01 16.89
CA ARG A 105 -18.46 -4.57 17.04
C ARG A 105 -18.67 -3.78 15.76
N THR A 106 -19.70 -4.17 14.99
CA THR A 106 -20.14 -3.43 13.80
C THR A 106 -20.45 -1.96 14.10
N PRO A 107 -20.37 -1.06 13.10
CA PRO A 107 -20.59 0.37 13.31
C PRO A 107 -21.91 0.66 14.03
N GLY A 108 -21.85 1.44 15.10
CA GLY A 108 -22.99 1.77 15.96
C GLY A 108 -23.42 0.69 16.97
N SER A 109 -22.73 -0.45 17.09
CA SER A 109 -23.04 -1.44 18.14
C SER A 109 -22.58 -0.99 19.54
N PRO A 110 -23.18 -1.49 20.64
CA PRO A 110 -22.76 -1.17 22.01
C PRO A 110 -21.29 -1.45 22.32
N GLY A 111 -20.66 -2.41 21.62
CA GLY A 111 -19.25 -2.76 21.80
C GLY A 111 -18.27 -1.70 21.29
N ASN A 112 -18.69 -0.84 20.36
CA ASN A 112 -17.83 0.18 19.74
C ASN A 112 -17.48 1.34 20.71
N LEU A 113 -18.37 1.66 21.65
CA LEU A 113 -18.38 2.93 22.39
C LEU A 113 -17.33 3.07 23.52
N GLN A 114 -16.60 2.01 23.91
CA GLN A 114 -15.93 1.94 25.23
C GLN A 114 -14.46 2.46 25.34
N VAL A 115 -13.79 2.94 24.27
CA VAL A 115 -12.32 2.72 24.12
C VAL A 115 -11.34 3.95 24.07
N ARG A 116 -11.68 5.23 24.35
CA ARG A 116 -10.80 6.40 24.00
C ARG A 116 -10.34 7.38 25.12
N LYS A 117 -9.03 7.71 25.22
CA LYS A 117 -8.39 9.03 25.63
C LYS A 117 -6.84 9.14 25.39
N ALA A 118 -6.32 10.39 25.16
CA ALA A 118 -5.09 11.04 25.74
C ALA A 118 -3.94 11.62 24.84
N ALA A 119 -3.25 12.66 25.40
CA ALA A 119 -1.84 13.16 25.22
C ALA A 119 -1.44 14.14 24.05
N PRO A 120 -0.31 14.92 24.16
CA PRO A 120 -0.15 16.22 23.46
C PRO A 120 0.78 16.31 22.21
N VAL A 121 2.00 15.75 22.23
CA VAL A 121 2.65 15.17 21.04
C VAL A 121 3.09 13.80 21.52
N THR A 122 2.62 12.79 20.80
CA THR A 122 2.10 11.62 21.48
C THR A 122 2.05 10.46 20.51
N LEU A 123 2.04 9.25 21.06
CA LEU A 123 1.41 8.15 20.38
C LEU A 123 -0.09 8.48 20.26
N GLN A 124 -0.56 8.75 19.05
CA GLN A 124 -2.01 8.82 18.77
C GLN A 124 -2.46 7.46 18.26
N LEU A 125 -3.31 6.79 19.02
CA LEU A 125 -3.96 5.55 18.60
C LEU A 125 -5.33 5.88 17.99
N LEU A 126 -5.55 5.42 16.76
CA LEU A 126 -6.80 5.55 16.05
C LEU A 126 -7.45 4.18 15.90
N PHE A 127 -8.49 3.95 16.69
CA PHE A 127 -9.41 2.83 16.50
C PHE A 127 -10.54 3.35 15.62
N LEU A 128 -10.45 3.01 14.33
CA LEU A 128 -11.35 3.47 13.29
C LEU A 128 -12.59 2.57 13.23
N ASP A 129 -13.73 3.16 12.85
CA ASP A 129 -15.02 2.47 12.79
C ASP A 129 -15.52 2.40 11.35
N GLY A 130 -16.12 1.28 10.97
CA GLY A 130 -16.63 1.07 9.61
C GLY A 130 -15.56 1.20 8.53
N GLU A 131 -14.41 0.55 8.71
CA GLU A 131 -13.47 0.29 7.61
C GLU A 131 -14.18 -0.61 6.56
N GLU A 132 -14.72 -1.72 7.03
CA GLU A 132 -15.50 -2.69 6.25
C GLU A 132 -16.70 -2.12 5.48
N ALA A 133 -16.99 -2.76 4.35
CA ALA A 133 -18.22 -2.56 3.59
C ALA A 133 -19.43 -3.16 4.34
N LEU A 134 -20.58 -2.48 4.29
CA LEU A 134 -21.83 -3.02 4.80
C LEU A 134 -22.49 -4.00 3.81
N LYS A 135 -22.21 -3.86 2.51
CA LYS A 135 -22.70 -4.76 1.46
C LYS A 135 -21.65 -5.07 0.39
N GLU A 136 -21.13 -4.03 -0.28
CA GLU A 136 -20.28 -4.18 -1.45
C GLU A 136 -19.14 -3.15 -1.39
N TRP A 137 -17.90 -3.63 -1.42
CA TRP A 137 -16.73 -2.76 -1.33
C TRP A 137 -16.69 -1.75 -2.48
N GLY A 138 -16.71 -0.47 -2.13
CA GLY A 138 -16.67 0.60 -3.13
C GLY A 138 -16.60 1.99 -2.51
N PRO A 139 -16.43 3.06 -3.32
CA PRO A 139 -16.00 4.40 -2.87
C PRO A 139 -16.98 5.15 -1.93
N LYS A 140 -18.11 4.53 -1.58
CA LYS A 140 -19.12 5.04 -0.65
C LYS A 140 -19.48 4.05 0.46
N ASP A 141 -19.29 2.74 0.24
CA ASP A 141 -19.60 1.61 1.12
C ASP A 141 -18.29 0.90 1.54
N SER A 142 -17.42 1.67 2.18
CA SER A 142 -16.20 1.26 2.90
C SER A 142 -15.58 2.51 3.55
N LEU A 143 -14.58 2.35 4.41
CA LEU A 143 -13.71 3.42 4.92
C LEU A 143 -14.51 4.59 5.56
N TYR A 144 -15.64 4.31 6.21
CA TYR A 144 -16.54 5.32 6.75
C TYR A 144 -15.84 6.20 7.81
N GLY A 145 -15.23 5.58 8.82
CA GLY A 145 -14.56 6.27 9.92
C GLY A 145 -13.31 7.03 9.46
N SER A 146 -12.46 6.44 8.63
CA SER A 146 -11.26 7.12 8.10
C SER A 146 -11.60 8.26 7.15
N ARG A 147 -12.58 8.11 6.25
CA ARG A 147 -13.05 9.21 5.38
C ARG A 147 -13.54 10.39 6.21
N HIS A 148 -14.38 10.13 7.22
CA HIS A 148 -14.88 11.15 8.11
C HIS A 148 -13.77 11.79 8.96
N LEU A 149 -12.91 10.99 9.59
CA LEU A 149 -11.86 11.49 10.48
C LEU A 149 -10.80 12.29 9.72
N ALA A 150 -10.37 11.84 8.53
CA ALA A 150 -9.40 12.58 7.73
C ALA A 150 -9.96 13.95 7.30
N GLN A 151 -11.26 14.00 6.92
CA GLN A 151 -11.94 15.26 6.61
C GLN A 151 -12.07 16.19 7.83
N LEU A 152 -12.31 15.62 9.01
CA LEU A 152 -12.40 16.35 10.28
C LEU A 152 -11.03 16.85 10.77
N MET A 153 -9.96 16.07 10.60
CA MET A 153 -8.60 16.49 10.94
C MET A 153 -8.09 17.61 10.02
N GLU A 154 -8.54 17.64 8.77
CA GLU A 154 -8.26 18.70 7.81
C GLU A 154 -8.99 20.02 8.15
N SER A 155 -10.17 19.96 8.77
CA SER A 155 -10.91 21.17 9.16
C SER A 155 -10.55 21.73 10.55
N ILE A 156 -9.81 20.98 11.38
CA ILE A 156 -9.41 21.41 12.73
C ILE A 156 -7.98 21.98 12.72
N PRO A 157 -7.77 23.26 13.08
CA PRO A 157 -6.44 23.86 13.23
C PRO A 157 -5.57 23.17 14.30
N HIS A 158 -4.25 23.11 14.07
CA HIS A 158 -3.31 22.53 15.04
C HIS A 158 -1.88 23.03 14.85
N SER A 159 -1.40 23.89 15.75
CA SER A 159 -0.01 24.39 15.76
C SER A 159 1.00 23.24 15.99
N PRO A 160 2.14 23.18 15.27
CA PRO A 160 2.66 24.20 14.34
C PRO A 160 2.13 24.10 12.90
N GLY A 161 1.30 23.10 12.58
CA GLY A 161 0.69 22.96 11.27
C GLY A 161 -0.50 23.92 11.04
N PRO A 162 -1.03 23.97 9.80
CA PRO A 162 -2.31 24.64 9.55
C PRO A 162 -3.49 23.81 10.07
N THR A 163 -3.39 22.47 10.08
CA THR A 163 -4.47 21.54 10.48
C THR A 163 -3.91 20.31 11.21
N ARG A 164 -4.78 19.50 11.84
CA ARG A 164 -4.37 18.22 12.47
C ARG A 164 -3.80 17.20 11.49
N ILE A 165 -4.05 17.31 10.18
CA ILE A 165 -3.43 16.43 9.19
C ILE A 165 -1.90 16.56 9.20
N GLN A 166 -1.36 17.79 9.28
CA GLN A 166 0.08 18.03 9.29
C GLN A 166 0.74 17.68 10.63
N ALA A 167 -0.04 17.34 11.67
CA ALA A 167 0.47 16.78 12.91
C ALA A 167 0.87 15.29 12.78
N ILE A 168 0.42 14.60 11.73
CA ILE A 168 0.72 13.18 11.51
C ILE A 168 2.07 13.06 10.78
N GLU A 169 3.15 12.83 11.54
CA GLU A 169 4.49 12.60 10.97
C GLU A 169 4.57 11.26 10.19
N LEU A 170 3.94 10.22 10.75
CA LEU A 170 3.82 8.89 10.14
C LEU A 170 2.48 8.26 10.54
N PHE A 171 1.70 7.85 9.55
CA PHE A 171 0.53 7.01 9.75
C PHE A 171 0.92 5.55 9.54
N MET A 172 1.12 4.80 10.63
CA MET A 172 1.32 3.36 10.57
C MET A 172 -0.03 2.65 10.75
N LEU A 173 -0.51 2.02 9.68
CA LEU A 173 -1.74 1.21 9.71
C LEU A 173 -1.38 -0.26 9.93
N LEU A 174 -2.04 -0.91 10.89
CA LEU A 174 -1.86 -2.32 11.20
C LEU A 174 -3.14 -3.04 10.82
N ASP A 175 -3.06 -4.00 9.90
CA ASP A 175 -4.22 -4.75 9.45
C ASP A 175 -3.86 -6.21 9.11
N LEU A 176 -4.84 -7.11 9.17
CA LEU A 176 -4.74 -8.56 8.91
C LEU A 176 -3.55 -9.26 9.62
N LEU A 177 -3.36 -8.93 10.91
CA LEU A 177 -2.28 -9.44 11.74
C LEU A 177 -2.72 -10.60 12.65
N GLY A 178 -1.81 -11.54 12.89
CA GLY A 178 -1.96 -12.59 13.92
C GLY A 178 -2.13 -14.02 13.38
N ALA A 179 -2.42 -14.17 12.09
CA ALA A 179 -2.33 -15.44 11.38
C ALA A 179 -0.89 -16.03 11.40
N PRO A 180 -0.71 -17.34 11.17
CA PRO A 180 0.61 -17.92 10.94
C PRO A 180 1.24 -17.39 9.63
N ASN A 181 2.57 -17.32 9.60
CA ASN A 181 3.38 -17.01 8.40
C ASN A 181 2.96 -15.74 7.60
N PRO A 182 2.68 -14.58 8.24
CA PRO A 182 2.38 -13.36 7.49
C PRO A 182 3.60 -12.89 6.71
N THR A 183 3.37 -12.20 5.59
CA THR A 183 4.43 -11.56 4.81
C THR A 183 4.06 -10.12 4.50
N PHE A 184 4.98 -9.20 4.78
CA PHE A 184 4.80 -7.76 4.62
C PHE A 184 5.76 -7.23 3.57
N TYR A 185 5.31 -6.22 2.83
CA TYR A 185 6.07 -5.55 1.77
C TYR A 185 6.00 -4.03 1.94
N SER A 186 6.90 -3.29 1.30
CA SER A 186 6.89 -1.84 1.37
C SER A 186 5.97 -1.23 0.31
N HIS A 187 4.71 -0.95 0.68
CA HIS A 187 3.73 -0.36 -0.23
C HIS A 187 4.04 1.08 -0.67
N PHE A 188 4.88 1.83 0.08
CA PHE A 188 5.15 3.24 -0.19
C PHE A 188 6.65 3.58 -0.16
N PRO A 189 7.28 3.96 -1.30
CA PRO A 189 8.69 4.37 -1.32
C PRO A 189 9.04 5.51 -0.36
N ARG A 190 8.08 6.41 -0.07
CA ARG A 190 8.26 7.54 0.87
C ARG A 190 8.56 7.10 2.31
N THR A 191 8.12 5.91 2.72
CA THR A 191 8.24 5.39 4.08
C THR A 191 9.07 4.11 4.18
N VAL A 192 9.66 3.65 3.06
CA VAL A 192 10.49 2.43 2.98
C VAL A 192 11.59 2.36 4.05
N ARG A 193 12.14 3.50 4.48
CA ARG A 193 13.11 3.57 5.59
C ARG A 193 12.58 2.96 6.89
N TRP A 194 11.30 3.16 7.20
CA TRP A 194 10.64 2.63 8.39
C TRP A 194 10.33 1.14 8.24
N PHE A 195 9.98 0.70 7.03
CA PHE A 195 9.87 -0.72 6.71
C PHE A 195 11.21 -1.46 6.87
N HIS A 196 12.32 -0.86 6.43
CA HIS A 196 13.66 -1.39 6.67
C HIS A 196 14.05 -1.39 8.16
N ARG A 197 13.57 -0.43 8.97
CA ARG A 197 13.72 -0.50 10.45
C ARG A 197 13.01 -1.72 11.01
N LEU A 198 11.76 -1.98 10.65
CA LEU A 198 11.00 -3.15 11.09
C LEU A 198 11.72 -4.47 10.71
N ARG A 199 12.18 -4.59 9.45
CA ARG A 199 13.00 -5.73 8.99
C ARG A 199 14.31 -5.90 9.76
N SER A 200 14.98 -4.79 10.10
CA SER A 200 16.20 -4.85 10.91
C SER A 200 15.92 -5.26 12.36
N ILE A 201 14.77 -4.88 12.92
CA ILE A 201 14.34 -5.25 14.26
C ILE A 201 13.98 -6.74 14.31
N GLU A 202 13.29 -7.27 13.30
CA GLU A 202 13.03 -8.70 13.12
C GLU A 202 14.34 -9.52 13.14
N LYS A 203 15.27 -9.24 12.22
CA LYS A 203 16.59 -9.90 12.15
C LYS A 203 17.32 -9.83 13.50
N ARG A 204 17.26 -8.69 14.18
CA ARG A 204 17.91 -8.48 15.48
C ARG A 204 17.25 -9.29 16.59
N LEU A 205 15.92 -9.30 16.69
CA LEU A 205 15.20 -10.08 17.69
C LEU A 205 15.38 -11.59 17.47
N HIS A 206 15.41 -12.05 16.22
CA HIS A 206 15.76 -13.44 15.87
C HIS A 206 17.15 -13.80 16.41
N ARG A 207 18.20 -13.04 16.04
CA ARG A 207 19.59 -13.26 16.47
C ARG A 207 19.79 -13.20 17.98
N LEU A 208 18.93 -12.48 18.71
CA LEU A 208 18.96 -12.39 20.19
C LEU A 208 18.15 -13.50 20.90
N ASN A 209 17.58 -14.44 20.15
CA ASN A 209 16.67 -15.50 20.62
C ASN A 209 15.40 -14.94 21.30
N LEU A 210 14.88 -13.82 20.77
CA LEU A 210 13.70 -13.11 21.27
C LEU A 210 12.46 -13.28 20.38
N LEU A 211 12.47 -14.18 19.40
CA LEU A 211 11.30 -14.58 18.60
C LEU A 211 10.99 -16.07 18.80
N GLN A 212 9.72 -16.45 18.73
CA GLN A 212 9.23 -17.82 18.88
C GLN A 212 8.71 -18.36 17.54
N SER A 213 8.85 -19.67 17.28
CA SER A 213 8.41 -20.30 16.02
C SER A 213 8.91 -19.59 14.75
N HIS A 214 10.13 -19.04 14.80
CA HIS A 214 10.71 -18.16 13.78
C HIS A 214 12.04 -18.74 13.29
N SER A 215 11.99 -19.64 12.30
CA SER A 215 13.11 -20.50 11.92
C SER A 215 14.18 -19.84 11.02
N GLN A 216 13.90 -18.68 10.42
CA GLN A 216 14.81 -17.96 9.53
C GLN A 216 15.09 -16.55 10.07
N GLU A 217 16.17 -15.86 9.65
CA GLU A 217 16.44 -14.48 10.12
C GLU A 217 15.37 -13.47 9.67
N VAL A 218 14.72 -13.72 8.54
CA VAL A 218 13.62 -12.94 7.97
C VAL A 218 12.55 -13.92 7.55
N MET A 219 11.34 -13.75 8.07
CA MET A 219 10.13 -14.47 7.66
C MET A 219 9.00 -13.51 7.31
N TYR A 220 8.89 -12.39 8.03
CA TYR A 220 7.80 -11.44 7.92
C TYR A 220 8.11 -10.29 6.96
N PHE A 221 9.21 -9.54 7.14
CA PHE A 221 9.45 -8.32 6.39
C PHE A 221 10.27 -8.60 5.13
N GLN A 222 9.55 -8.87 4.04
CA GLN A 222 10.13 -9.32 2.77
C GLN A 222 10.71 -8.16 1.94
N PRO A 223 11.75 -8.41 1.12
CA PRO A 223 12.20 -7.46 0.10
C PRO A 223 11.26 -7.48 -1.12
N GLY A 224 11.44 -6.50 -2.01
CA GLY A 224 10.69 -6.43 -3.28
C GLY A 224 9.41 -5.61 -3.19
N GLU A 225 8.64 -5.65 -4.28
CA GLU A 225 7.37 -4.95 -4.43
C GLU A 225 6.21 -5.80 -3.87
N PRO A 226 5.14 -5.18 -3.33
CA PRO A 226 3.95 -5.90 -2.90
C PRO A 226 3.23 -6.55 -4.10
N PHE A 227 2.51 -7.65 -3.85
CA PHE A 227 1.70 -8.33 -4.87
C PHE A 227 0.57 -7.46 -5.45
N GLY A 228 0.21 -6.35 -4.80
CA GLY A 228 -0.74 -5.36 -5.28
C GLY A 228 -0.90 -4.18 -4.31
N SER A 229 -1.64 -3.17 -4.75
CA SER A 229 -2.15 -2.11 -3.87
C SER A 229 -3.45 -2.58 -3.23
N VAL A 230 -3.58 -2.39 -1.91
CA VAL A 230 -4.80 -2.64 -1.15
C VAL A 230 -5.42 -1.29 -0.78
N GLU A 231 -6.72 -1.10 -1.04
CA GLU A 231 -7.46 0.03 -0.46
C GLU A 231 -7.85 -0.31 0.98
N ASP A 232 -7.58 0.60 1.91
CA ASP A 232 -7.77 0.44 3.36
C ASP A 232 -7.81 1.87 3.97
N ASP A 233 -8.06 2.00 5.28
CA ASP A 233 -8.25 3.20 6.08
C ASP A 233 -7.13 4.26 5.98
N HIS A 234 -5.97 3.90 5.43
CA HIS A 234 -4.91 4.85 5.13
C HIS A 234 -5.21 5.75 3.93
N ILE A 235 -6.07 5.33 2.99
CA ILE A 235 -6.34 6.02 1.72
C ILE A 235 -6.81 7.48 1.92
N PRO A 236 -7.75 7.80 2.84
CA PRO A 236 -8.18 9.18 3.09
C PRO A 236 -7.08 10.10 3.66
N PHE A 237 -6.09 9.54 4.38
CA PHE A 237 -4.94 10.27 4.91
C PHE A 237 -3.84 10.43 3.86
N LEU A 238 -3.55 9.37 3.10
CA LEU A 238 -2.60 9.36 1.99
C LEU A 238 -2.95 10.42 0.93
N ARG A 239 -4.23 10.51 0.55
CA ARG A 239 -4.76 11.53 -0.37
C ARG A 239 -4.57 12.97 0.11
N ARG A 240 -4.31 13.18 1.42
CA ARG A 240 -4.00 14.48 2.05
C ARG A 240 -2.50 14.68 2.31
N GLY A 241 -1.65 13.84 1.74
CA GLY A 241 -0.19 13.97 1.80
C GLY A 241 0.46 13.42 3.07
N VAL A 242 -0.28 12.71 3.92
CA VAL A 242 0.27 12.04 5.11
C VAL A 242 1.21 10.89 4.68
N PRO A 243 2.43 10.75 5.26
CA PRO A 243 3.28 9.59 5.02
C PRO A 243 2.66 8.32 5.63
N VAL A 244 2.39 7.30 4.83
CA VAL A 244 1.79 6.03 5.27
C VAL A 244 2.82 4.91 5.30
N LEU A 245 2.83 4.09 6.36
CA LEU A 245 3.34 2.73 6.32
C LEU A 245 2.17 1.78 6.54
N HIS A 246 1.85 0.97 5.54
CA HIS A 246 0.78 -0.03 5.60
C HIS A 246 1.39 -1.37 6.00
N LEU A 247 1.06 -1.85 7.20
CA LEU A 247 1.53 -3.11 7.74
C LEU A 247 0.40 -4.13 7.67
N ILE A 248 0.17 -4.65 6.46
CA ILE A 248 -0.85 -5.64 6.12
C ILE A 248 -0.20 -6.86 5.50
N SER A 249 -0.60 -8.07 5.91
CA SER A 249 -0.08 -9.30 5.31
C SER A 249 -0.53 -9.38 3.84
N THR A 250 0.38 -9.60 2.89
CA THR A 250 0.06 -9.84 1.48
C THR A 250 0.86 -11.04 0.95
N PRO A 251 0.26 -12.22 0.74
CA PRO A 251 -1.17 -12.52 0.73
C PRO A 251 -1.88 -12.37 2.10
N PHE A 252 -3.20 -12.18 2.01
CA PHE A 252 -4.10 -12.11 3.17
C PHE A 252 -4.14 -13.46 3.92
N PRO A 253 -4.50 -13.47 5.22
CA PRO A 253 -4.76 -14.69 5.97
C PRO A 253 -5.73 -15.63 5.25
N ALA A 254 -5.49 -16.94 5.32
CA ALA A 254 -6.35 -17.94 4.68
C ALA A 254 -7.82 -17.96 5.19
N VAL A 255 -8.08 -17.31 6.34
CA VAL A 255 -9.40 -17.17 6.96
C VAL A 255 -10.07 -15.82 6.70
N TRP A 256 -9.41 -14.90 5.97
CA TRP A 256 -9.89 -13.54 5.70
C TRP A 256 -11.29 -13.54 5.05
N HIS A 257 -12.17 -12.68 5.55
CA HIS A 257 -13.59 -12.59 5.17
C HIS A 257 -14.37 -13.91 5.31
N THR A 258 -13.93 -14.81 6.20
CA THR A 258 -14.69 -16.03 6.56
C THR A 258 -15.03 -16.04 8.06
N PRO A 259 -16.11 -16.74 8.47
CA PRO A 259 -16.40 -16.97 9.89
C PRO A 259 -15.34 -17.79 10.64
N ALA A 260 -14.29 -18.27 9.97
CA ALA A 260 -13.16 -18.93 10.61
C ALA A 260 -12.13 -17.94 11.18
N ASP A 261 -12.20 -16.64 10.86
CA ASP A 261 -11.32 -15.62 11.46
C ASP A 261 -11.71 -15.39 12.93
N THR A 262 -11.00 -16.10 13.81
CA THR A 262 -11.39 -16.33 15.21
C THR A 262 -10.15 -16.54 16.08
N GLU A 263 -10.28 -16.34 17.39
CA GLU A 263 -9.20 -16.53 18.39
C GLU A 263 -8.45 -17.87 18.22
N ALA A 264 -9.17 -18.94 17.91
CA ALA A 264 -8.63 -20.30 17.77
C ALA A 264 -7.73 -20.49 16.53
N ASN A 265 -7.87 -19.64 15.50
CA ASN A 265 -7.08 -19.71 14.27
C ASN A 265 -5.95 -18.65 14.20
N LEU A 266 -5.81 -17.82 15.24
CA LEU A 266 -4.62 -17.01 15.45
C LEU A 266 -3.42 -17.92 15.79
N HIS A 267 -2.21 -17.45 15.48
CA HIS A 267 -0.97 -18.09 15.89
C HIS A 267 -0.29 -17.25 16.99
N PRO A 268 -0.46 -17.58 18.29
CA PRO A 268 0.04 -16.76 19.39
C PRO A 268 1.54 -16.43 19.34
N PRO A 269 2.45 -17.34 18.90
CA PRO A 269 3.85 -16.99 18.69
C PRO A 269 4.04 -15.85 17.68
N THR A 270 3.29 -15.83 16.56
CA THR A 270 3.32 -14.71 15.61
C THR A 270 2.83 -13.42 16.27
N VAL A 271 1.68 -13.46 16.96
CA VAL A 271 1.12 -12.29 17.65
C VAL A 271 2.15 -11.68 18.62
N HIS A 272 2.79 -12.51 19.45
CA HIS A 272 3.81 -12.05 20.39
C HIS A 272 5.09 -11.55 19.70
N ASN A 273 5.51 -12.17 18.60
CA ASN A 273 6.65 -11.69 17.80
C ASN A 273 6.39 -10.30 17.21
N LEU A 274 5.22 -10.09 16.61
CA LEU A 274 4.83 -8.79 16.04
C LEU A 274 4.75 -7.71 17.14
N CYS A 275 4.18 -8.03 18.31
CA CYS A 275 4.20 -7.11 19.44
C CYS A 275 5.63 -6.75 19.92
N ARG A 276 6.57 -7.70 19.92
CA ARG A 276 7.99 -7.44 20.24
C ARG A 276 8.65 -6.52 19.22
N ILE A 277 8.41 -6.76 17.93
CA ILE A 277 8.93 -5.92 16.84
C ILE A 277 8.37 -4.49 16.93
N LEU A 278 7.06 -4.36 17.11
CA LEU A 278 6.38 -3.06 17.22
C LEU A 278 6.78 -2.28 18.48
N ALA A 279 6.96 -2.95 19.62
CA ALA A 279 7.41 -2.30 20.86
C ALA A 279 8.83 -1.75 20.74
N VAL A 280 9.75 -2.49 20.11
CA VAL A 280 11.10 -2.00 19.82
C VAL A 280 11.06 -0.88 18.79
N PHE A 281 10.26 -1.00 17.72
CA PHE A 281 10.10 0.07 16.73
C PHE A 281 9.61 1.37 17.38
N LEU A 282 8.58 1.31 18.21
CA LEU A 282 8.01 2.47 18.89
C LEU A 282 9.02 3.12 19.85
N ALA A 283 9.78 2.31 20.60
CA ALA A 283 10.82 2.80 21.50
C ALA A 283 12.01 3.42 20.73
N GLU A 284 12.39 2.88 19.57
CA GLU A 284 13.41 3.49 18.69
C GLU A 284 12.89 4.79 18.05
N TYR A 285 11.63 4.83 17.63
CA TYR A 285 11.01 5.99 16.99
C TYR A 285 10.84 7.18 17.96
N LEU A 286 10.40 6.90 19.21
CA LEU A 286 10.13 7.92 20.22
C LEU A 286 11.31 8.15 21.21
N GLY A 287 12.40 7.40 21.11
CA GLY A 287 13.59 7.58 21.94
C GLY A 287 13.46 7.12 23.41
N LEU A 288 12.65 6.10 23.67
CA LEU A 288 12.30 5.57 25.02
C LEU A 288 13.41 4.70 25.64
#